data_AF-A0A950M2T1-F1
#
_entry.id   AF-A0A950M2T1-F1
#
_cell.length_a   1.000
_cell.length_b   1.000
_cell.length_c   1.000
_cell.angle_alpha   90.00
_cell.angle_beta   90.00
_cell.angle_gamma   90.00
#
_symmetry.space_group_name_H-M   'P 1'
#
loop_
_entity.id
_entity.type
_entity.pdbx_description
1 polymer ?
#
loop_
_entity_poly.entity_id
_entity_poly.type
_entity_poly.pdbx_seq_one_letter_code
_entity_poly.pdbx_strand_id
1 'polypeptide(L)'
;GLTILFTTFEQFVENKAEVVDSILQFYGGEMRHFDRAAAFATHSKVDYHFRLGEREEWRKVLDGAVIDRLNMRVPNTWFEKFGWRP
;
A
#
# COMPACT_ATOMS: atom_id res chain seq x y z
N GLY A 1 16.16 17.07 -13.95
CA GLY A 1 15.29 15.88 -14.13
C GLY A 1 14.16 15.97 -13.14
N LEU A 2 12.98 15.43 -13.47
CA LEU A 2 11.89 15.29 -12.50
C LEU A 2 12.24 14.16 -11.53
N THR A 3 12.22 14.44 -10.23
CA THR A 3 12.38 13.43 -9.19
C THR A 3 11.00 12.95 -8.77
N ILE A 4 10.81 11.63 -8.67
CA ILE A 4 9.54 11.01 -8.27
C ILE A 4 9.81 10.02 -7.14
N LEU A 5 9.05 10.10 -6.05
CA LEU A 5 9.02 9.09 -5.00
C LEU A 5 7.92 8.07 -5.29
N PHE A 6 8.28 6.80 -5.39
CA PHE A 6 7.32 5.70 -5.46
C PHE A 6 7.15 5.08 -4.08
N THR A 7 5.91 4.86 -3.67
CA THR A 7 5.53 4.14 -2.44
C THR A 7 4.40 3.17 -2.76
N THR A 8 4.23 2.13 -1.95
CA THR A 8 3.09 1.21 -2.06
C THR A 8 2.22 1.20 -0.81
N PHE A 9 0.97 0.78 -0.98
CA PHE A 9 0.06 0.60 0.14
C PHE A 9 0.57 -0.49 1.10
N GLU A 10 1.16 -1.56 0.56
CA GLU A 10 1.72 -2.66 1.34
C GLU A 10 2.83 -2.18 2.26
N GLN A 11 3.72 -1.33 1.76
CA GLN A 11 4.78 -0.70 2.57
C GLN A 11 4.19 0.17 3.68
N PHE A 12 3.11 0.91 3.38
CA PHE A 12 2.45 1.76 4.37
C PHE A 12 1.77 0.97 5.47
N VAL A 13 1.12 -0.15 5.13
CA VAL A 13 0.50 -1.05 6.11
C VAL A 13 1.55 -1.76 6.96
N GLU A 14 2.68 -2.16 6.36
CA GLU A 14 3.77 -2.88 7.04
C GLU A 14 4.58 -1.96 7.96
N ASN A 15 4.96 -0.76 7.47
CA ASN A 15 5.73 0.20 8.23
C ASN A 15 5.34 1.65 7.89
N LYS A 16 4.22 2.10 8.48
CA LYS A 16 3.68 3.45 8.31
C LYS A 16 4.70 4.56 8.60
N ALA A 17 5.55 4.37 9.61
CA ALA A 17 6.52 5.37 10.03
C ALA A 17 7.61 5.59 8.98
N GLU A 18 8.16 4.51 8.43
CA GLU A 18 9.20 4.57 7.40
C GLU A 18 8.69 5.21 6.09
N VAL A 19 7.46 4.91 5.69
CA VAL A 19 6.84 5.53 4.51
C VAL A 19 6.64 7.03 4.73
N VAL A 20 6.13 7.44 5.89
CA VAL A 20 5.97 8.86 6.24
C VAL A 20 7.32 9.59 6.24
N ASP A 21 8.36 8.98 6.81
CA ASP A 21 9.70 9.57 6.84
C ASP A 21 10.28 9.73 5.44
N SER A 22 10.07 8.75 4.56
CA SER A 22 10.47 8.81 3.15
C SER A 22 9.78 9.95 2.39
N ILE A 23 8.48 10.16 2.64
CA ILE A 23 7.70 11.26 2.06
C ILE A 23 8.21 12.60 2.57
N LEU A 24 8.39 12.75 3.89
CA LEU A 24 8.87 14.00 4.49
C LEU A 24 10.26 14.36 3.96
N GLN A 25 11.17 13.39 3.89
CA GLN A 25 12.50 13.57 3.35
C GLN A 25 12.46 14.01 1.88
N PHE A 26 11.61 13.38 1.06
CA PHE A 26 11.47 13.70 -0.36
C PHE A 26 11.02 15.15 -0.60
N TYR A 27 10.08 15.65 0.20
CA TYR A 27 9.60 17.03 0.09
C TYR A 27 10.48 18.06 0.81
N GLY A 28 11.57 17.63 1.46
CA GLY A 28 12.42 18.51 2.28
C GLY A 28 11.72 19.01 3.55
N GLY A 29 10.70 18.28 4.02
CA GLY A 29 9.97 18.60 5.23
C GLY A 29 10.87 18.45 6.47
N GLU A 30 10.90 19.49 7.30
CA GLU A 30 11.63 19.41 8.56
C GLU A 30 10.80 18.65 9.60
N MET A 31 11.36 17.56 10.11
CA MET A 31 10.71 16.68 11.10
C MET A 31 10.23 17.41 12.36
N ARG A 32 10.82 18.58 12.68
CA ARG A 32 10.45 19.41 13.82
C ARG A 32 9.05 20.03 13.73
N HIS A 33 8.48 20.14 12.53
CA HIS A 33 7.13 20.68 12.30
C HIS A 33 6.10 19.57 12.07
N PHE A 34 6.53 18.31 12.01
CA PHE A 34 5.64 17.17 11.82
C PHE A 34 5.23 16.57 13.17
N ASP A 35 3.95 16.69 13.50
CA ASP A 35 3.38 16.04 14.69
C ASP A 35 3.11 14.56 14.39
N ARG A 36 4.10 13.71 14.71
CA ARG A 36 3.97 12.24 14.59
C ARG A 36 2.80 11.71 15.42
N ALA A 37 2.59 12.23 16.63
CA ALA A 37 1.55 11.71 17.51
C ALA A 37 0.17 11.93 16.88
N ALA A 38 -0.09 13.13 16.36
CA ALA A 38 -1.32 13.41 15.62
C ALA A 38 -1.45 12.56 14.35
N ALA A 39 -0.38 12.40 13.56
CA ALA A 39 -0.39 11.64 12.31
C ALA A 39 -0.66 10.13 12.49
N PHE A 40 -0.34 9.58 13.67
CA PHE A 40 -0.54 8.17 14.00
C PHE A 40 -1.70 7.91 14.97
N ALA A 41 -2.28 8.94 15.61
CA ALA A 41 -3.38 8.81 16.56
C ALA A 41 -4.71 8.36 15.93
N THR A 42 -4.94 8.65 14.64
CA THR A 42 -6.17 8.25 13.96
C THR A 42 -6.11 6.78 13.58
N HIS A 43 -6.75 5.93 14.38
CA HIS A 43 -7.09 4.57 13.94
C HIS A 43 -8.04 4.66 12.75
N SER A 44 -7.74 3.95 11.68
CA SER A 44 -8.65 3.67 10.57
C SER A 44 -9.80 2.80 11.09
N LYS A 45 -10.71 3.41 11.84
CA LYS A 45 -12.01 2.82 12.12
C LYS A 45 -12.76 2.80 10.79
N VAL A 46 -12.99 1.60 10.28
CA VAL A 46 -14.03 1.19 9.32
C VAL A 46 -14.60 2.39 8.54
N ASP A 47 -14.08 2.61 7.33
CA ASP A 47 -14.66 3.61 6.44
C ASP A 47 -16.15 3.28 6.17
N TYR A 48 -16.96 4.26 5.76
CA TYR A 48 -18.37 4.10 5.36
C TYR A 48 -18.65 2.90 4.42
N HIS A 49 -17.61 2.33 3.79
CA HIS A 49 -17.62 1.16 2.92
C HIS A 49 -17.15 -0.16 3.57
N PHE A 50 -17.00 -0.23 4.89
CA PHE A 50 -16.57 -1.44 5.62
C PHE A 50 -15.22 -2.01 5.22
N ARG A 51 -14.35 -1.20 4.61
CA ARG A 51 -13.00 -1.65 4.19
C ARG A 51 -12.11 -1.87 5.41
N LEU A 52 -11.49 -3.04 5.47
CA LEU A 52 -10.57 -3.38 6.56
C LEU A 52 -9.18 -2.74 6.39
N GLY A 53 -8.86 -2.27 5.19
CA GLY A 53 -7.55 -1.68 4.90
C GLY A 53 -6.41 -2.71 4.99
N GLU A 54 -6.72 -3.97 4.67
CA GLU A 54 -5.76 -5.07 4.71
C GLU A 54 -5.18 -5.36 3.31
N ARG A 55 -3.94 -5.84 3.27
CA ARG A 55 -3.20 -6.12 2.02
C ARG A 55 -3.88 -7.15 1.10
N GLU A 56 -4.57 -8.13 1.67
CA GLU A 56 -5.13 -9.27 0.92
C GLU A 56 -6.63 -9.46 1.17
N GLU A 57 -7.35 -8.37 1.45
CA GLU A 57 -8.80 -8.39 1.68
C GLU A 57 -9.56 -9.07 0.53
N TRP A 58 -9.06 -8.94 -0.71
CA TRP A 58 -9.61 -9.60 -1.89
C TRP A 58 -9.65 -11.14 -1.79
N ARG A 59 -8.71 -11.78 -1.07
CA ARG A 59 -8.71 -13.24 -0.84
C ARG A 59 -9.88 -13.69 0.03
N LYS A 60 -10.43 -12.80 0.85
CA LYS A 60 -11.58 -13.10 1.72
C LYS A 60 -12.91 -13.07 0.96
N VAL A 61 -12.94 -12.42 -0.21
CA VAL A 61 -14.17 -12.16 -0.99
C VAL A 61 -14.20 -12.99 -2.27
N LEU A 62 -13.04 -13.19 -2.91
CA LEU A 62 -12.94 -13.93 -4.16
C LEU A 62 -12.69 -15.41 -3.89
N ASP A 63 -13.48 -16.28 -4.53
CA ASP A 63 -13.22 -17.72 -4.51
C ASP A 63 -12.00 -18.09 -5.38
N GLY A 64 -11.42 -19.27 -5.13
CA GLY A 64 -10.23 -19.74 -5.85
C GLY A 64 -10.41 -19.79 -7.37
N ALA A 65 -11.60 -20.17 -7.85
CA ALA A 65 -11.86 -20.25 -9.28
C ALA A 65 -11.89 -18.87 -9.96
N VAL A 66 -12.36 -17.83 -9.26
CA VAL A 66 -12.30 -16.44 -9.72
C VAL A 66 -10.85 -15.97 -9.77
N ILE A 67 -10.08 -16.26 -8.72
CA ILE A 67 -8.66 -15.89 -8.63
C ILE A 67 -7.87 -16.51 -9.79
N ASP A 68 -8.04 -17.81 -10.04
CA ASP A 68 -7.37 -18.51 -11.15
C ASP A 68 -7.73 -17.89 -12.52
N ARG A 69 -9.02 -17.57 -12.73
CA ARG A 69 -9.46 -16.89 -13.96
C ARG A 69 -8.85 -15.52 -14.14
N LEU A 70 -8.64 -14.78 -13.05
CA LEU A 70 -8.00 -13.47 -13.10
C LEU A 70 -6.51 -13.61 -13.39
N ASN A 71 -5.82 -14.53 -12.71
CA ASN A 71 -4.40 -14.81 -12.91
C ASN A 71 -4.10 -15.24 -14.36
N MET A 72 -4.96 -16.07 -14.98
CA MET A 72 -4.81 -16.45 -16.39
C MET A 72 -4.93 -15.28 -17.38
N ARG A 73 -5.51 -14.15 -16.98
CA ARG A 73 -5.63 -12.95 -17.82
C ARG A 73 -4.46 -11.98 -17.66
N VAL A 74 -3.67 -12.13 -16.59
CA VAL A 74 -2.47 -11.32 -16.38
C VAL A 74 -1.33 -11.93 -17.21
N PRO A 75 -0.67 -11.16 -18.11
CA PRO A 75 0.45 -11.68 -18.88
C PRO A 75 1.59 -12.18 -17.99
N ASN A 76 2.15 -13.34 -18.29
CA ASN A 76 3.30 -13.91 -17.53
C ASN A 76 4.46 -12.92 -17.39
N THR A 77 4.69 -12.10 -18.42
CA THR A 77 5.73 -11.06 -18.42
C THR A 77 5.56 -10.03 -17.32
N TRP A 78 4.33 -9.82 -16.81
CA TRP A 78 4.07 -8.89 -15.71
C TRP A 78 4.46 -9.51 -14.37
N PHE A 79 4.15 -10.78 -14.15
CA PHE A 79 4.59 -11.50 -12.95
C PHE A 79 6.12 -11.49 -12.83
N GLU A 80 6.82 -11.76 -13.94
CA GLU A 80 8.28 -11.72 -14.00
C GLU A 80 8.81 -10.30 -13.75
N LYS A 81 8.26 -9.30 -14.44
CA LYS A 81 8.74 -7.92 -14.37
C LYS A 81 8.58 -7.29 -12.99
N PHE A 82 7.48 -7.61 -12.30
CA PHE A 82 7.16 -7.03 -11.00
C PHE A 82 7.40 -7.97 -9.83
N GLY A 83 7.89 -9.20 -10.08
CA GLY A 83 8.13 -10.20 -9.03
C GLY A 83 6.85 -10.67 -8.33
N TRP A 84 5.69 -10.56 -8.98
CA TRP A 84 4.41 -10.97 -8.42
C TRP A 84 4.27 -12.49 -8.46
N ARG A 85 3.51 -13.04 -7.52
CA ARG A 85 3.15 -14.46 -7.50
C ARG A 85 1.65 -14.60 -7.74
N PRO A 86 1.22 -15.49 -8.64
CA PRO A 86 -0.20 -15.80 -8.81
C PRO A 86 -0.80 -16.41 -7.53
#